data_AF-A0A7V7ACD4-F1
#
_entry.id   AF-A0A7V7ACD4-F1
#
_cell.length_a   1.000
_cell.length_b   1.000
_cell.length_c   1.000
_cell.angle_alpha   90.00
_cell.angle_beta   90.00
_cell.angle_gamma   90.00
#
_symmetry.space_group_name_H-M   'P 1'
#
loop_
_entity.id
_entity.type
_entity.pdbx_description
1 polymer ?
#
loop_
_entity_poly.entity_id
_entity_poly.type
_entity_poly.pdbx_seq_one_letter_code
_entity_poly.pdbx_strand_id
1 'polypeptide(L)'
;DWQVIALTCDDNGIPDTAQKKVDIAVTLIEKASEYDIGPERIFIDPLVMTLSVVNDSMLTFMDTVREIKHLYPTVKTTSGLSNISYGMPYRKIINLNFLTLALSAGMDSAIIDPTNRDVYATILAAEALLGRDKHCRKYYKAYRAGKIGPMNKAVK
;
A
#
# COMPACT_ATOMS: atom_id res chain seq x y z
N ASP A 1 18.67 -14.71 3.40
CA ASP A 1 17.38 -14.19 3.91
C ASP A 1 16.99 -12.80 3.40
N TRP A 2 17.39 -12.39 2.19
CA TRP A 2 16.95 -11.13 1.60
C TRP A 2 15.47 -11.18 1.18
N GLN A 3 14.76 -10.05 1.27
CA GLN A 3 13.42 -9.88 0.69
C GLN A 3 13.51 -9.11 -0.63
N VAL A 4 12.48 -9.22 -1.48
CA VAL A 4 12.48 -8.62 -2.82
C VAL A 4 11.14 -7.93 -3.10
N ILE A 5 11.20 -6.76 -3.73
CA ILE A 5 10.04 -6.11 -4.34
C ILE A 5 10.02 -6.51 -5.81
N ALA A 6 8.88 -7.01 -6.29
CA ALA A 6 8.69 -7.39 -7.69
C ALA A 6 7.56 -6.55 -8.30
N LEU A 7 7.87 -5.82 -9.37
CA LEU A 7 6.97 -4.86 -9.99
C LEU A 7 6.15 -5.54 -11.09
N THR A 8 4.83 -5.31 -11.14
CA THR A 8 3.97 -5.88 -12.18
C THR A 8 4.06 -5.10 -13.50
N CYS A 9 5.22 -5.14 -14.14
CA CYS A 9 5.48 -4.60 -15.47
C CYS A 9 6.34 -5.58 -16.29
N ASP A 10 6.28 -5.43 -17.61
CA ASP A 10 7.07 -6.22 -18.55
C ASP A 10 7.72 -5.30 -19.61
N ASP A 11 8.26 -5.89 -20.68
CA ASP A 11 8.88 -5.16 -21.79
C ASP A 11 7.88 -4.25 -22.55
N ASN A 12 6.56 -4.46 -22.37
CA ASN A 12 5.51 -3.62 -22.94
C ASN A 12 5.10 -2.48 -22.00
N GLY A 13 5.68 -2.41 -20.80
CA GLY A 13 5.45 -1.36 -19.81
C GLY A 13 4.49 -1.78 -18.70
N ILE A 14 3.71 -0.81 -18.21
CA ILE A 14 2.79 -1.03 -17.07
C ILE A 14 1.43 -1.45 -17.63
N PRO A 15 0.88 -2.61 -17.24
CA PRO A 15 -0.45 -3.02 -17.67
C PRO A 15 -1.55 -2.12 -17.13
N ASP A 16 -2.62 -2.02 -17.90
CA ASP A 16 -3.81 -1.22 -17.64
C ASP A 16 -4.90 -1.97 -16.84
N THR A 17 -4.96 -3.29 -16.97
CA THR A 17 -5.98 -4.12 -16.31
C THR A 17 -5.45 -4.86 -15.08
N ALA A 18 -6.35 -5.13 -14.12
CA ALA A 18 -6.02 -5.92 -12.95
C ALA A 18 -5.57 -7.34 -13.32
N GLN A 19 -6.27 -7.98 -14.26
CA GLN A 19 -5.95 -9.34 -14.72
C GLN A 19 -4.50 -9.44 -15.22
N LYS A 20 -4.06 -8.55 -16.11
CA LYS A 20 -2.68 -8.59 -16.63
C LYS A 20 -1.64 -8.37 -15.52
N LYS A 21 -1.93 -7.49 -14.56
CA LYS A 21 -1.05 -7.28 -13.40
C LYS A 21 -0.95 -8.55 -12.54
N VAL A 22 -2.06 -9.26 -12.33
CA VAL A 22 -2.10 -10.55 -11.63
C VAL A 22 -1.31 -11.60 -12.40
N ASP A 23 -1.47 -11.71 -13.72
CA ASP A 23 -0.76 -12.69 -14.55
C ASP A 23 0.77 -12.49 -14.45
N ILE A 24 1.23 -11.24 -14.46
CA ILE A 24 2.64 -10.91 -14.25
C ILE A 24 3.08 -11.25 -12.83
N ALA A 25 2.25 -10.94 -11.82
CA ALA A 25 2.56 -11.27 -10.42
C ALA A 25 2.72 -12.80 -10.22
N VAL A 26 1.82 -13.60 -10.80
CA VAL A 26 1.92 -15.07 -10.80
C VAL A 26 3.23 -15.50 -11.43
N THR A 27 3.55 -15.00 -12.62
CA THR A 27 4.80 -15.31 -13.33
C THR A 27 6.04 -14.98 -12.48
N LEU A 28 6.05 -13.83 -11.79
CA LEU A 28 7.15 -13.42 -10.92
C LEU A 28 7.30 -14.34 -9.70
N ILE A 29 6.19 -14.74 -9.08
CA ILE A 29 6.18 -15.63 -7.91
C ILE A 29 6.66 -17.03 -8.30
N GLU A 30 6.14 -17.57 -9.40
CA GLU A 30 6.55 -18.87 -9.94
C GLU A 30 8.03 -18.87 -10.32
N LYS A 31 8.49 -17.81 -11.00
CA LYS A 31 9.90 -17.67 -11.36
C LYS A 31 10.80 -17.60 -10.13
N ALA A 32 10.40 -16.87 -9.10
CA ALA A 32 11.13 -16.78 -7.85
C ALA A 32 11.23 -18.14 -7.12
N SER A 33 10.18 -18.97 -7.23
CA SER A 33 10.17 -20.33 -6.67
C SER A 33 11.20 -21.25 -7.32
N GLU A 34 11.54 -21.06 -8.61
CA GLU A 34 12.62 -21.81 -9.27
C GLU A 34 14.00 -21.57 -8.63
N TYR A 35 14.15 -20.48 -7.87
CA TYR A 35 15.38 -20.09 -7.17
C TYR A 35 15.25 -20.21 -5.64
N ASP A 36 14.32 -21.03 -5.15
CA ASP A 36 14.07 -21.24 -3.71
C ASP A 36 13.74 -19.95 -2.93
N ILE A 37 13.11 -18.97 -3.60
CA ILE A 37 12.60 -17.75 -2.96
C ILE A 37 11.12 -17.96 -2.62
N GLY A 38 10.84 -18.23 -1.35
CA GLY A 38 9.48 -18.41 -0.86
C GLY A 38 8.60 -17.14 -0.99
N PRO A 39 7.28 -17.30 -1.17
CA PRO A 39 6.33 -16.18 -1.38
C PRO A 39 6.32 -15.18 -0.23
N GLU A 40 6.59 -15.60 1.01
CA GLU A 40 6.66 -14.74 2.20
C GLU A 40 7.79 -13.70 2.16
N ARG A 41 8.77 -13.88 1.26
CA ARG A 41 9.89 -12.97 1.03
C ARG A 41 9.63 -11.97 -0.11
N ILE A 42 8.50 -12.11 -0.81
CA ILE A 42 8.16 -11.31 -1.98
C ILE A 42 7.13 -10.24 -1.62
N PHE A 43 7.38 -9.03 -2.10
CA PHE A 43 6.45 -7.90 -2.06
C PHE A 43 6.07 -7.53 -3.49
N ILE A 44 4.87 -7.87 -3.92
CA ILE A 44 4.37 -7.46 -5.24
C ILE A 44 3.96 -5.98 -5.19
N ASP A 45 4.47 -5.18 -6.11
CA ASP A 45 3.98 -3.82 -6.37
C ASP A 45 3.11 -3.80 -7.63
N PRO A 46 1.78 -3.63 -7.50
CA PRO A 46 0.85 -3.54 -8.64
C PRO A 46 1.05 -2.31 -9.53
N LEU A 47 1.98 -1.41 -9.21
CA LEU A 47 2.26 -0.16 -9.92
C LEU A 47 1.00 0.66 -10.15
N VAL A 48 0.58 1.37 -9.09
CA VAL A 48 -0.54 2.31 -9.19
C VAL A 48 -0.21 3.43 -10.19
N MET A 49 -1.16 3.73 -11.08
CA MET A 49 -1.04 4.80 -12.07
C MET A 49 -1.58 6.12 -11.54
N THR A 50 -1.24 7.21 -12.22
CA THR A 50 -1.68 8.55 -11.85
C THR A 50 -3.19 8.69 -12.06
N LEU A 51 -3.93 9.04 -11.00
CA LEU A 51 -5.40 9.12 -11.01
C LEU A 51 -5.94 10.14 -12.02
N SER A 52 -5.24 11.26 -12.23
CA SER A 52 -5.64 12.29 -13.20
C SER A 52 -5.48 11.85 -14.67
N VAL A 53 -4.78 10.75 -14.93
CA VAL A 53 -4.61 10.14 -16.26
C VAL A 53 -5.51 8.90 -16.38
N VAL A 54 -5.60 8.10 -15.32
CA VAL A 54 -6.36 6.84 -15.28
C VAL A 54 -7.30 6.85 -14.08
N ASN A 55 -8.56 7.23 -14.31
CA ASN A 55 -9.55 7.51 -13.26
C ASN A 55 -9.89 6.29 -12.39
N ASP A 56 -9.82 5.08 -12.95
CA ASP A 56 -10.11 3.82 -12.27
C ASP A 56 -8.84 3.20 -11.64
N SER A 57 -7.69 3.89 -11.65
CA SER A 57 -6.42 3.34 -11.16
C SER A 57 -6.48 2.83 -9.72
N MET A 58 -7.27 3.43 -8.84
CA MET A 58 -7.45 2.94 -7.47
C MET A 58 -8.25 1.63 -7.45
N LEU A 59 -9.30 1.51 -8.27
CA LEU A 59 -10.13 0.31 -8.34
C LEU A 59 -9.30 -0.87 -8.86
N THR A 60 -8.61 -0.65 -9.98
CA THR A 60 -7.67 -1.63 -10.57
C THR A 60 -6.61 -2.06 -9.57
N PHE A 61 -6.05 -1.12 -8.79
CA PHE A 61 -5.07 -1.45 -7.75
C PHE A 61 -5.68 -2.36 -6.66
N MET A 62 -6.86 -2.03 -6.13
CA MET A 62 -7.50 -2.85 -5.09
C MET A 62 -7.85 -4.25 -5.59
N ASP A 63 -8.37 -4.36 -6.81
CA ASP A 63 -8.76 -5.66 -7.36
C ASP A 63 -7.53 -6.54 -7.62
N THR A 64 -6.44 -5.94 -8.11
CA THR A 64 -5.14 -6.62 -8.24
C THR A 64 -4.63 -7.13 -6.90
N VAL A 65 -4.65 -6.28 -5.85
CA VAL A 65 -4.20 -6.67 -4.51
C VAL A 65 -5.04 -7.81 -3.94
N ARG A 66 -6.37 -7.73 -4.05
CA ARG A 66 -7.28 -8.78 -3.54
C ARG A 66 -7.04 -10.11 -4.23
N GLU A 67 -6.90 -10.10 -5.55
CA GLU A 67 -6.69 -11.33 -6.34
C GLU A 67 -5.34 -11.97 -6.03
N ILE A 68 -4.25 -11.18 -5.97
CA ILE A 68 -2.93 -11.68 -5.57
C ILE A 68 -2.99 -12.31 -4.17
N LYS A 69 -3.69 -11.67 -3.23
CA LYS A 69 -3.86 -12.20 -1.86
C LYS A 69 -4.72 -13.46 -1.81
N HIS A 70 -5.68 -13.60 -2.72
CA HIS A 70 -6.49 -14.80 -2.84
C HIS A 70 -5.66 -15.99 -3.34
N LEU A 71 -4.86 -15.77 -4.40
CA LEU A 71 -4.02 -16.80 -5.01
C LEU A 71 -2.81 -17.17 -4.13
N TYR A 72 -2.17 -16.18 -3.50
CA TYR A 72 -0.97 -16.35 -2.70
C TYR A 72 -1.09 -15.66 -1.32
N PRO A 73 -1.78 -16.27 -0.35
CA PRO A 73 -2.07 -15.64 0.95
C PRO A 73 -0.83 -15.17 1.75
N THR A 74 0.32 -15.81 1.52
CA THR A 74 1.58 -15.50 2.20
C THR A 74 2.42 -14.44 1.49
N VAL A 75 2.13 -14.14 0.21
CA VAL A 75 2.81 -13.06 -0.51
C VAL A 75 2.41 -11.71 0.06
N LYS A 76 3.32 -10.76 0.07
CA LYS A 76 3.03 -9.40 0.51
C LYS A 76 2.78 -8.51 -0.70
N THR A 77 2.02 -7.45 -0.50
CA THR A 77 1.85 -6.38 -1.50
C THR A 77 2.33 -5.05 -0.95
N THR A 78 2.92 -4.24 -1.83
CA THR A 78 3.51 -2.95 -1.49
C THR A 78 3.12 -1.88 -2.51
N SER A 79 3.21 -0.62 -2.12
CA SER A 79 3.15 0.49 -3.08
C SER A 79 3.77 1.77 -2.54
N GLY A 80 4.17 2.66 -3.45
CA GLY A 80 4.49 4.06 -3.12
C GLY A 80 3.23 4.93 -3.12
N LEU A 81 3.10 5.83 -2.16
CA LEU A 81 1.88 6.67 -2.05
C LEU A 81 1.84 7.86 -3.01
N SER A 82 2.97 8.24 -3.62
CA SER A 82 3.07 9.50 -4.37
C SER A 82 2.54 9.42 -5.80
N ASN A 83 2.53 8.24 -6.43
CA ASN A 83 2.27 8.10 -7.86
C ASN A 83 0.81 8.41 -8.20
N ILE A 84 -0.14 7.93 -7.38
CA ILE A 84 -1.58 8.13 -7.58
C ILE A 84 -1.99 9.60 -7.73
N SER A 85 -1.30 10.53 -7.07
CA SER A 85 -1.68 11.96 -7.03
C SER A 85 -0.83 12.86 -7.92
N TYR A 86 0.02 12.32 -8.79
CA TYR A 86 0.89 13.14 -9.63
C TYR A 86 0.09 14.15 -10.47
N GLY A 87 0.54 15.40 -10.51
CA GLY A 87 -0.13 16.50 -11.22
C GLY A 87 -1.42 17.03 -10.57
N MET A 88 -1.89 16.47 -9.44
CA MET A 88 -3.11 16.94 -8.77
C MET A 88 -2.84 18.04 -7.72
N PRO A 89 -3.78 18.96 -7.47
CA PRO A 89 -3.68 19.87 -6.32
C PRO A 89 -3.89 19.10 -5.01
N TYR A 90 -3.32 19.64 -3.92
CA TYR A 90 -3.45 19.11 -2.56
C TYR A 90 -3.22 17.59 -2.42
N ARG A 91 -2.19 17.09 -3.12
CA ARG A 91 -1.79 15.67 -3.21
C ARG A 91 -1.80 14.88 -1.91
N LYS A 92 -1.45 15.55 -0.80
CA LYS A 92 -1.42 14.94 0.54
C LYS A 92 -2.74 14.25 0.88
N ILE A 93 -3.88 14.88 0.62
CA ILE A 93 -5.19 14.28 0.95
C ILE A 93 -5.48 13.07 0.07
N ILE A 94 -5.15 13.12 -1.22
CA ILE A 94 -5.28 11.98 -2.12
C ILE A 94 -4.41 10.82 -1.64
N ASN A 95 -3.16 11.07 -1.28
CA ASN A 95 -2.23 10.04 -0.80
C ASN A 95 -2.71 9.35 0.49
N LEU A 96 -3.28 10.10 1.44
CA LEU A 96 -3.80 9.54 2.69
C LEU A 96 -5.06 8.69 2.46
N ASN A 97 -5.95 9.12 1.55
CA ASN A 97 -7.13 8.34 1.18
C ASN A 97 -6.74 7.08 0.38
N PHE A 98 -5.78 7.19 -0.54
CA PHE A 98 -5.18 6.05 -1.24
C PHE A 98 -4.63 5.04 -0.24
N LEU A 99 -3.82 5.47 0.73
CA LEU A 99 -3.28 4.59 1.77
C LEU A 99 -4.38 3.85 2.54
N THR A 100 -5.44 4.56 2.93
CA THR A 100 -6.58 3.97 3.66
C THR A 100 -7.28 2.89 2.83
N LEU A 101 -7.55 3.16 1.56
CA LEU A 101 -8.19 2.21 0.65
C LEU A 101 -7.28 1.03 0.28
N ALA A 102 -5.98 1.27 0.13
CA ALA A 102 -5.00 0.23 -0.13
C ALA A 102 -4.88 -0.74 1.06
N LEU A 103 -4.85 -0.22 2.30
CA LEU A 103 -4.86 -1.03 3.52
C LEU A 103 -6.13 -1.88 3.65
N SER A 104 -7.29 -1.34 3.24
CA SER A 104 -8.56 -2.07 3.26
C SER A 104 -8.64 -3.17 2.20
N ALA A 105 -7.97 -2.98 1.07
CA ALA A 105 -7.83 -4.02 0.04
C ALA A 105 -6.85 -5.14 0.42
N GLY A 106 -6.01 -4.92 1.43
CA GLY A 106 -5.06 -5.93 1.94
C GLY A 106 -3.59 -5.64 1.68
N MET A 107 -3.24 -4.38 1.39
CA MET A 107 -1.83 -3.96 1.27
C MET A 107 -1.05 -4.15 2.58
N ASP A 108 0.16 -4.73 2.52
CA ASP A 108 0.96 -5.07 3.71
C ASP A 108 2.04 -4.04 4.03
N SER A 109 2.62 -3.40 3.02
CA SER A 109 3.65 -2.38 3.20
C SER A 109 3.47 -1.18 2.29
N ALA A 110 4.12 -0.08 2.64
CA ALA A 110 4.14 1.11 1.80
C ALA A 110 5.48 1.83 1.92
N ILE A 111 5.94 2.41 0.81
CA ILE A 111 7.09 3.31 0.79
C ILE A 111 6.57 4.72 1.07
N ILE A 112 6.90 5.23 2.26
CA ILE A 112 6.32 6.45 2.84
C ILE A 112 7.37 7.31 3.54
N ASP A 113 7.03 8.58 3.77
CA ASP A 113 7.73 9.42 4.75
C ASP A 113 7.20 9.09 6.17
N PRO A 114 7.98 8.41 7.01
CA PRO A 114 7.55 8.04 8.35
C PRO A 114 7.54 9.22 9.33
N THR A 115 8.15 10.36 8.98
CA THR A 115 8.16 11.57 9.82
C THR A 115 6.85 12.37 9.70
N ASN A 116 6.05 12.07 8.67
CA ASN A 116 4.75 12.68 8.46
C ASN A 116 3.72 12.13 9.46
N ARG A 117 3.40 12.93 10.47
CA ARG A 117 2.43 12.58 11.53
C ARG A 117 1.04 12.24 11.01
N ASP A 118 0.62 12.83 9.89
CA ASP A 118 -0.69 12.54 9.31
C ASP A 118 -0.71 11.16 8.64
N VAL A 119 0.38 10.77 7.97
CA VAL A 119 0.52 9.40 7.43
C VAL A 119 0.46 8.38 8.58
N TYR A 120 1.21 8.62 9.65
CA TYR A 120 1.21 7.75 10.82
C TYR A 120 -0.18 7.67 11.49
N ALA A 121 -0.88 8.80 11.60
CA ALA A 121 -2.25 8.83 12.10
C ALA A 121 -3.23 8.06 11.21
N THR A 122 -3.12 8.21 9.89
CA THR A 122 -3.95 7.50 8.91
C THR A 122 -3.76 5.99 8.99
N ILE A 123 -2.53 5.49 9.12
CA ILE A 123 -2.27 4.05 9.29
C ILE A 123 -2.96 3.52 10.55
N LEU A 124 -2.76 4.18 11.69
CA LEU A 124 -3.35 3.74 12.96
C LEU A 124 -4.89 3.80 12.94
N ALA A 125 -5.46 4.83 12.31
CA ALA A 125 -6.90 4.95 12.15
C ALA A 125 -7.46 3.84 11.25
N ALA A 126 -6.83 3.58 10.10
CA ALA A 126 -7.22 2.53 9.18
C ALA A 126 -7.13 1.14 9.84
N GLU A 127 -6.04 0.85 10.56
CA GLU A 127 -5.88 -0.40 11.30
C GLU A 127 -6.97 -0.59 12.38
N ALA A 128 -7.38 0.48 13.07
CA ALA A 128 -8.49 0.42 14.01
C ALA A 128 -9.84 0.16 13.32
N LEU A 129 -10.11 0.86 12.20
CA LEU A 129 -11.34 0.69 11.42
C LEU A 129 -11.44 -0.71 10.78
N LEU A 130 -10.32 -1.31 10.40
CA LEU A 130 -10.24 -2.66 9.85
C LEU A 130 -10.25 -3.75 10.93
N GLY A 131 -10.43 -3.40 12.21
CA GLY A 131 -10.49 -4.34 13.33
C GLY A 131 -9.14 -4.94 13.74
N ARG A 132 -8.02 -4.38 13.27
CA ARG A 132 -6.65 -4.85 13.52
C ARG A 132 -5.98 -4.21 14.74
N ASP A 133 -6.66 -3.25 15.39
CA ASP A 133 -6.27 -2.68 16.69
C ASP A 133 -7.30 -2.98 17.78
N LYS A 134 -7.06 -4.07 18.54
CA LYS A 134 -7.97 -4.53 19.59
C LYS A 134 -8.21 -3.42 20.64
N HIS A 135 -9.47 -3.00 20.78
CA HIS A 135 -9.91 -1.89 21.63
C HIS A 135 -9.20 -0.55 21.32
N CYS A 136 -8.76 -0.34 20.07
CA CYS A 136 -8.09 0.89 19.63
C CYS A 136 -6.86 1.27 20.48
N ARG A 137 -6.18 0.28 21.07
CA ARG A 137 -5.11 0.51 22.05
C ARG A 137 -3.90 1.19 21.42
N LYS A 138 -3.50 0.79 20.21
CA LYS A 138 -2.37 1.42 19.49
C LYS A 138 -2.71 2.87 19.17
N TYR A 139 -3.93 3.13 18.70
CA TYR A 139 -4.42 4.47 18.41
C TYR A 139 -4.39 5.38 19.66
N TYR A 140 -5.01 4.95 20.77
CA TYR A 140 -5.00 5.71 22.03
C TYR A 140 -3.59 5.94 22.57
N LYS A 141 -2.72 4.93 22.51
CA LYS A 141 -1.33 5.04 22.97
C LYS A 141 -0.55 6.07 22.15
N ALA A 142 -0.73 6.09 20.83
CA ALA A 142 -0.07 7.05 19.95
C ALA A 142 -0.53 8.49 20.22
N TYR A 143 -1.83 8.70 20.46
CA TYR A 143 -2.37 10.01 20.80
C TYR A 143 -1.84 10.51 22.16
N ARG A 144 -1.90 9.68 23.20
CA ARG A 144 -1.36 10.01 24.55
C ARG A 144 0.13 10.33 24.52
N ALA A 145 0.89 9.66 23.65
CA ALA A 145 2.32 9.91 23.45
C ALA A 145 2.62 11.13 22.56
N GLY A 146 1.60 11.90 22.13
CA GLY A 146 1.76 13.06 21.25
C GLY A 146 2.24 12.72 19.84
N LYS A 147 2.25 11.44 19.44
CA LYS A 147 2.72 11.03 18.10
C LYS A 147 1.74 11.44 16.99
N ILE A 148 0.45 11.49 17.33
CA ILE A 148 -0.65 11.92 16.44
C ILE A 148 -1.48 13.00 17.12
N GLY A 149 -2.30 13.73 16.34
CA GLY A 149 -3.10 14.85 16.83
C GLY A 149 -2.37 16.21 16.75
N PRO A 150 -3.02 17.30 17.21
CA PRO A 150 -2.42 18.63 17.16
C PRO A 150 -1.04 18.66 17.82
N MET A 151 -0.08 19.37 17.22
CA MET A 151 1.13 19.73 17.96
C MET A 151 0.66 20.62 19.12
N ASN A 152 0.97 20.26 20.36
CA ASN A 152 0.85 21.22 21.46
C ASN A 152 1.73 22.40 21.06
N LYS A 153 1.10 23.54 20.74
CA LYS A 153 1.86 24.79 20.63
C LYS A 153 2.52 24.94 21.99
N ALA A 154 3.86 24.91 22.02
CA ALA A 154 4.56 25.45 23.17
C ALA A 154 3.92 26.80 23.44
N VAL A 155 3.38 26.98 24.64
CA VAL A 155 2.93 28.28 25.13
C VAL A 155 4.13 29.19 24.91
N LYS A 156 4.00 30.12 23.96
CA LYS A 156 4.98 31.19 23.76
C LYS A 156 4.92 32.11 24.97
#